data_AF-A0A2R3MYH0-F1
#
_entry.id   AF-A0A2R3MYH0-F1
#
_cell.length_a   1.000
_cell.length_b   1.000
_cell.length_c   1.000
_cell.angle_alpha   90.00
_cell.angle_beta   90.00
_cell.angle_gamma   90.00
#
_symmetry.space_group_name_H-M   'P 1'
#
loop_
_entity.id
_entity.type
_entity.pdbx_description
1 polymer ?
#
loop_
_entity_poly.entity_id
_entity_poly.type
_entity_poly.pdbx_seq_one_letter_code
_entity_poly.pdbx_strand_id
1 'polypeptide(L)'
;MVSLSSEAVEFGQSRETIPFVPAKLRLFKGEMGMYTEKMIQTQKGSLLEITESVKQIVAESGVKHGVAVVSAPTVDAGILCTSFYDKKGHEDIMDDFNRIWPARLDYAGTDDPWQAAAQSKAAVAGQTMDFIVADGELKLGDSQGIFFAEYCGGQQRRYTVMVFGV
;
A
#
# COMPACT_ATOMS: atom_id res chain seq x y z
N MET A 1 -56.38 -18.06 6.23
CA MET A 1 -55.61 -17.99 7.49
C MET A 1 -54.53 -19.06 7.44
N VAL A 2 -53.38 -18.74 6.85
CA VAL A 2 -52.09 -19.44 7.05
C VAL A 2 -51.03 -18.39 6.77
N SER A 3 -50.28 -17.97 7.79
CA SER A 3 -49.19 -17.01 7.68
C SER A 3 -48.07 -17.46 8.60
N LEU A 4 -46.88 -17.49 8.00
CA LEU A 4 -45.67 -18.18 8.42
C LEU A 4 -45.14 -17.73 9.80
N SER A 5 -44.62 -18.70 10.55
CA SER A 5 -43.70 -18.49 11.68
C SER A 5 -42.35 -18.01 11.14
N SER A 6 -41.88 -16.83 11.55
CA SER A 6 -40.48 -16.43 11.39
C SER A 6 -39.77 -16.56 12.73
N GLU A 7 -38.88 -17.54 12.83
CA GLU A 7 -37.91 -17.64 13.91
C GLU A 7 -36.94 -16.44 13.85
N ALA A 8 -36.60 -15.93 15.03
CA ALA A 8 -35.55 -14.94 15.20
C ALA A 8 -34.18 -15.59 15.00
N VAL A 9 -33.29 -14.90 14.29
CA VAL A 9 -31.85 -15.18 14.34
C VAL A 9 -31.14 -13.88 14.71
N GLU A 10 -30.71 -13.79 15.97
CA GLU A 10 -29.76 -12.78 16.43
C GLU A 10 -28.37 -13.12 15.87
N PHE A 11 -27.77 -12.19 15.12
CA PHE A 11 -26.34 -12.22 14.86
C PHE A 11 -25.67 -11.10 15.65
N GLY A 12 -25.14 -11.47 16.81
CA GLY A 12 -24.17 -10.64 17.53
C GLY A 12 -22.91 -10.48 16.69
N GLN A 13 -22.51 -9.24 16.45
CA GLN A 13 -21.14 -8.92 16.04
C GLN A 13 -20.50 -8.11 17.16
N SER A 14 -19.72 -8.79 18.00
CA SER A 14 -18.73 -8.15 18.86
C SER A 14 -17.68 -7.50 17.96
N ARG A 15 -17.80 -6.19 17.73
CA ARG A 15 -16.69 -5.40 17.18
C ARG A 15 -15.66 -5.23 18.29
N GLU A 16 -14.71 -6.16 18.36
CA GLU A 16 -13.46 -5.89 19.06
C GLU A 16 -12.71 -4.82 18.27
N THR A 17 -12.92 -3.55 18.66
CA THR A 17 -12.04 -2.46 18.28
C THR A 17 -10.68 -2.69 18.93
N ILE A 18 -9.68 -3.06 18.14
CA ILE A 18 -8.28 -2.99 18.55
C ILE A 18 -7.96 -1.51 18.80
N PRO A 19 -7.55 -1.11 20.01
CA PRO A 19 -7.25 0.28 20.29
C PRO A 19 -6.06 0.74 19.45
N PHE A 20 -6.22 1.89 18.79
CA PHE A 20 -5.14 2.61 18.13
C PHE A 20 -4.07 2.98 19.17
N VAL A 21 -2.88 2.41 19.03
CA VAL A 21 -1.70 2.75 19.83
C VAL A 21 -0.81 3.65 18.97
N PRO A 22 -0.51 4.90 19.38
CA PRO A 22 0.42 5.74 18.64
C PRO A 22 1.79 5.05 18.57
N ALA A 23 2.45 5.12 17.41
CA ALA A 23 3.73 4.47 17.17
C ALA A 23 4.75 4.86 18.25
N LYS A 24 5.08 3.90 19.12
CA LYS A 24 6.30 3.97 19.93
C LYS A 24 7.45 3.64 19.00
N LEU A 25 8.42 4.55 18.86
CA LEU A 25 9.77 4.21 18.41
C LEU A 25 10.28 3.09 19.35
N ARG A 26 10.15 1.84 18.93
CA ARG A 26 10.72 0.71 19.65
C ARG A 26 12.12 0.49 19.07
N LEU A 27 13.09 1.15 19.67
CA LEU A 27 14.50 0.76 19.55
C LEU A 27 14.63 -0.64 20.16
N PHE A 28 14.67 -1.67 19.32
CA PHE A 28 15.05 -3.01 19.75
C PHE A 28 16.56 -2.99 19.99
N LYS A 29 16.96 -3.03 21.25
CA LYS A 29 18.37 -3.09 21.65
C LYS A 29 18.91 -4.49 21.33
N GLY A 30 19.47 -4.64 20.13
CA GLY A 30 19.92 -5.91 19.51
C GLY A 30 19.73 -5.89 17.98
N GLU A 31 20.06 -4.73 17.38
CA GLU A 31 19.88 -4.24 16.00
C GLU A 31 19.58 -5.31 14.93
N MET A 32 18.32 -5.40 14.49
CA MET A 32 17.96 -6.19 13.31
C MET A 32 16.95 -5.48 12.39
N GLY A 33 16.56 -4.23 12.67
CA GLY A 33 15.78 -3.44 11.71
C GLY A 33 15.13 -2.17 12.23
N MET A 34 14.74 -1.31 11.30
CA MET A 34 14.08 -0.02 11.49
C MET A 34 12.72 -0.01 10.79
N TYR A 35 11.67 0.37 11.53
CA TYR A 35 10.32 0.57 11.00
C TYR A 35 10.02 2.08 10.93
N THR A 36 9.55 2.55 9.79
CA THR A 36 9.14 3.94 9.58
C THR A 36 7.78 4.01 8.91
N GLU A 37 6.97 4.98 9.31
CA GLU A 37 5.68 5.30 8.69
C GLU A 37 5.71 6.74 8.19
N LYS A 38 5.24 6.97 6.96
CA LYS A 38 5.18 8.28 6.33
C LYS A 38 3.77 8.55 5.83
N MET A 39 3.28 9.75 6.12
CA MET A 39 2.02 10.23 5.55
C MET A 39 2.27 10.76 4.14
N ILE A 40 1.34 10.50 3.21
CA ILE A 40 1.38 10.99 1.84
C ILE A 40 0.00 11.51 1.44
N GLN A 41 -0.03 12.69 0.83
CA GLN A 41 -1.25 13.25 0.25
C GLN A 41 -1.38 12.72 -1.18
N THR A 42 -2.53 12.13 -1.51
CA THR A 42 -2.74 11.44 -2.78
C THR A 42 -3.87 12.06 -3.57
N GLN A 43 -3.89 11.80 -4.87
CA GLN A 43 -5.02 12.12 -5.74
C GLN A 43 -5.54 10.82 -6.35
N LYS A 44 -6.85 10.77 -6.62
CA LYS A 44 -7.43 9.58 -7.24
C LYS A 44 -6.76 9.29 -8.58
N GLY A 45 -6.36 8.05 -8.80
CA GLY A 45 -5.74 7.64 -10.07
C GLY A 45 -4.33 8.18 -10.26
N SER A 46 -3.61 8.48 -9.17
CA SER A 46 -2.25 9.00 -9.24
C SER A 46 -1.21 7.95 -8.87
N LEU A 47 -0.04 8.08 -9.50
CA LEU A 47 1.15 7.32 -9.19
C LEU A 47 2.18 8.28 -8.59
N LEU A 48 2.39 8.23 -7.28
CA LEU A 48 3.25 9.17 -6.56
C LEU A 48 4.62 8.56 -6.31
N GLU A 49 5.67 9.23 -6.76
CA GLU A 49 7.03 8.76 -6.51
C GLU A 49 7.42 8.89 -5.03
N ILE A 50 7.93 7.80 -4.46
CA ILE A 50 8.43 7.74 -3.07
C ILE A 50 9.89 7.28 -3.00
N THR A 51 10.56 7.09 -4.15
CA THR A 51 11.94 6.56 -4.27
C THR A 51 12.92 7.23 -3.31
N GLU A 52 13.04 8.55 -3.37
CA GLU A 52 14.01 9.31 -2.55
C GLU A 52 13.69 9.23 -1.06
N SER A 53 12.40 9.21 -0.70
CA SER A 53 12.01 9.04 0.70
C SER A 53 12.35 7.63 1.22
N VAL A 54 12.23 6.59 0.39
CA VAL A 54 12.65 5.23 0.77
C VAL A 54 14.18 5.14 0.86
N LYS A 55 14.93 5.71 -0.08
CA LYS A 55 16.40 5.77 -0.02
C LYS A 55 16.88 6.47 1.26
N GLN A 56 16.25 7.58 1.63
CA GLN A 56 16.56 8.28 2.88
C GLN A 56 16.32 7.39 4.10
N ILE A 57 15.19 6.67 4.16
CA ILE A 57 14.90 5.74 5.25
C ILE A 57 15.94 4.61 5.31
N VAL A 58 16.38 4.07 4.16
CA VAL A 58 17.46 3.07 4.13
C VAL A 58 18.77 3.65 4.67
N ALA A 59 19.15 4.85 4.24
CA ALA A 59 20.37 5.49 4.73
C ALA A 59 20.32 5.76 6.25
N GLU A 60 19.17 6.24 6.76
CA GLU A 60 18.93 6.49 8.18
C GLU A 60 18.92 5.21 9.03
N SER A 61 18.59 4.06 8.43
CA SER A 61 18.54 2.77 9.14
C SER A 61 19.91 2.26 9.59
N GLY A 62 20.99 2.71 8.95
CA GLY A 62 22.35 2.20 9.18
C GLY A 62 22.63 0.81 8.62
N VAL A 63 21.62 0.08 8.12
CA VAL A 63 21.77 -1.26 7.53
C VAL A 63 22.66 -1.20 6.30
N LYS A 64 23.70 -2.04 6.25
CA LYS A 64 24.64 -2.15 5.13
C LYS A 64 24.20 -3.21 4.12
N HIS A 65 23.75 -4.36 4.58
CA HIS A 65 23.30 -5.47 3.73
C HIS A 65 22.01 -6.07 4.29
N GLY A 66 20.96 -6.09 3.48
CA GLY A 66 19.65 -6.53 3.93
C GLY A 66 18.53 -6.29 2.93
N VAL A 67 17.33 -6.05 3.45
CA VAL A 67 16.12 -5.78 2.67
C VAL A 67 15.39 -4.56 3.22
N ALA A 68 14.81 -3.78 2.30
CA ALA A 68 13.81 -2.77 2.59
C ALA A 68 12.45 -3.24 2.06
N VAL A 69 11.48 -3.42 2.95
CA VAL A 69 10.09 -3.76 2.62
C VAL A 69 9.27 -2.48 2.65
N VAL A 70 8.70 -2.10 1.52
CA VAL A 70 7.83 -0.93 1.37
C VAL A 70 6.40 -1.40 1.23
N SER A 71 5.49 -0.87 2.04
CA SER A 71 4.09 -1.32 2.08
C SER A 71 3.10 -0.17 2.10
N ALA A 72 2.00 -0.31 1.37
CA ALA A 72 0.80 0.49 1.47
C ALA A 72 -0.24 -0.32 2.28
N PRO A 73 -0.39 -0.10 3.60
CA PRO A 73 -1.25 -0.92 4.46
C PRO A 73 -2.73 -0.56 4.31
N THR A 74 -3.27 -0.73 3.10
CA THR A 74 -4.67 -0.45 2.74
C THR A 74 -5.09 -1.35 1.58
N VAL A 75 -6.39 -1.59 1.44
CA VAL A 75 -6.91 -2.55 0.47
C VAL A 75 -7.07 -2.00 -0.94
N ASP A 76 -6.95 -0.68 -1.12
CA ASP A 76 -7.33 0.05 -2.34
C ASP A 76 -6.20 0.93 -2.92
N ALA A 77 -4.96 0.68 -2.48
CA ALA A 77 -3.74 1.28 -3.02
C ALA A 77 -2.62 0.23 -3.09
N GLY A 78 -1.57 0.50 -3.85
CA GLY A 78 -0.47 -0.44 -4.09
C GLY A 78 0.91 0.20 -4.04
N ILE A 79 1.95 -0.65 -4.05
CA ILE A 79 3.34 -0.24 -4.25
C ILE A 79 3.79 -0.81 -5.59
N LEU A 80 4.28 0.07 -6.47
CA LEU A 80 4.77 -0.29 -7.79
C LEU A 80 6.25 0.10 -7.94
N CYS A 81 6.99 -0.69 -8.72
CA CYS A 81 8.30 -0.30 -9.22
C CYS A 81 8.23 -0.21 -10.74
N THR A 82 8.46 0.98 -11.28
CA THR A 82 8.39 1.26 -12.72
C THR A 82 9.40 2.34 -13.11
N SER A 83 9.46 2.73 -14.37
CA SER A 83 10.41 3.73 -14.83
C SER A 83 10.08 5.13 -14.29
N PHE A 84 11.05 5.86 -13.71
CA PHE A 84 10.82 7.26 -13.30
C PHE A 84 10.95 8.29 -14.44
N TYR A 85 11.56 7.91 -15.56
CA TYR A 85 11.79 8.83 -16.69
C TYR A 85 10.49 9.16 -17.45
N ASP A 86 9.56 8.22 -17.53
CA ASP A 86 8.37 8.33 -18.37
C ASP A 86 7.12 8.67 -17.55
N LYS A 87 6.90 9.97 -17.33
CA LYS A 87 5.70 10.46 -16.66
C LYS A 87 4.41 10.12 -17.40
N LYS A 88 4.45 9.98 -18.74
CA LYS A 88 3.27 9.58 -19.52
C LYS A 88 2.99 8.10 -19.38
N GLY A 89 4.04 7.29 -19.31
CA GLY A 89 3.92 5.87 -18.98
C GLY A 89 3.24 5.61 -17.63
N HIS A 90 3.33 6.56 -16.67
CA HIS A 90 2.56 6.47 -15.41
C HIS A 90 1.06 6.63 -15.63
N GLU A 91 0.66 7.54 -16.51
CA GLU A 91 -0.74 7.71 -16.92
C GLU A 91 -1.24 6.46 -17.65
N ASP A 92 -0.45 5.93 -18.58
CA ASP A 92 -0.77 4.69 -19.31
C ASP A 92 -0.98 3.50 -18.36
N ILE A 93 -0.12 3.34 -17.34
CA ILE A 93 -0.27 2.29 -16.32
C ILE A 93 -1.63 2.43 -15.60
N MET A 94 -1.97 3.64 -15.16
CA MET A 94 -3.22 3.88 -14.43
C MET A 94 -4.44 3.67 -15.34
N ASP A 95 -4.36 4.07 -16.60
CA ASP A 95 -5.38 3.86 -17.62
C ASP A 95 -5.56 2.38 -17.94
N ASP A 96 -4.48 1.60 -18.03
CA ASP A 96 -4.53 0.16 -18.18
C ASP A 96 -5.19 -0.53 -17.00
N PHE A 97 -4.85 -0.13 -15.76
CA PHE A 97 -5.57 -0.61 -14.57
C PHE A 97 -7.07 -0.28 -14.65
N ASN A 98 -7.44 0.93 -15.08
CA ASN A 98 -8.83 1.36 -15.23
C ASN A 98 -9.57 0.59 -16.34
N ARG A 99 -8.88 0.21 -17.41
CA ARG A 99 -9.42 -0.55 -18.53
C ARG A 99 -9.63 -2.02 -18.18
N ILE A 100 -8.68 -2.64 -17.48
CA ILE A 100 -8.74 -4.06 -17.10
C ILE A 100 -9.70 -4.28 -15.93
N TRP A 101 -9.65 -3.40 -14.92
CA TRP A 101 -10.54 -3.44 -13.75
C TRP A 101 -11.34 -2.14 -13.63
N PRO A 102 -12.36 -1.94 -14.48
CA PRO A 102 -13.19 -0.76 -14.41
C PRO A 102 -14.07 -0.78 -13.17
N ALA A 103 -14.48 0.42 -12.74
CA ALA A 103 -15.62 0.55 -11.84
C ALA A 103 -16.89 0.14 -12.59
N ARG A 104 -17.67 -0.75 -11.97
CA ARG A 104 -18.90 -1.32 -12.53
C ARG A 104 -19.90 -1.58 -11.40
N LEU A 105 -21.19 -1.52 -11.72
CA LEU A 105 -22.26 -1.58 -10.71
C LEU A 105 -22.59 -3.01 -10.25
N ASP A 106 -22.02 -4.03 -10.89
CA ASP A 106 -22.30 -5.45 -10.67
C ASP A 106 -21.24 -6.14 -9.79
N TYR A 107 -20.41 -5.39 -9.07
CA TYR A 107 -19.59 -5.96 -8.01
C TYR A 107 -20.46 -6.49 -6.86
N ALA A 108 -20.20 -7.71 -6.41
CA ALA A 108 -21.01 -8.36 -5.38
C ALA A 108 -20.74 -7.86 -3.94
N GLY A 109 -19.60 -7.22 -3.69
CA GLY A 109 -19.06 -7.04 -2.33
C GLY A 109 -19.14 -5.63 -1.72
N THR A 110 -19.42 -4.59 -2.51
CA THR A 110 -19.50 -3.20 -2.00
C THR A 110 -20.43 -2.36 -2.86
N ASP A 111 -21.10 -1.39 -2.22
CA ASP A 111 -21.94 -0.38 -2.87
C ASP A 111 -21.12 0.73 -3.55
N ASP A 112 -19.79 0.77 -3.37
CA ASP A 112 -18.88 1.70 -4.05
C ASP A 112 -18.10 0.98 -5.19
N PRO A 113 -18.52 1.17 -6.46
CA PRO A 113 -17.84 0.61 -7.62
C PRO A 113 -16.36 0.98 -7.76
N TRP A 114 -15.96 2.17 -7.29
CA TRP A 114 -14.58 2.63 -7.37
C TRP A 114 -13.71 1.88 -6.37
N GLN A 115 -14.19 1.72 -5.14
CA GLN A 115 -13.49 0.96 -4.12
C GLN A 115 -13.39 -0.52 -4.48
N ALA A 116 -14.45 -1.10 -5.07
CA ALA A 116 -14.44 -2.48 -5.55
C ALA A 116 -13.36 -2.72 -6.62
N ALA A 117 -13.29 -1.82 -7.60
CA ALA A 117 -12.29 -1.87 -8.66
C ALA A 117 -10.87 -1.67 -8.10
N ALA A 118 -10.70 -0.71 -7.19
CA ALA A 118 -9.43 -0.43 -6.53
C ALA A 118 -8.89 -1.62 -5.73
N GLN A 119 -9.76 -2.37 -5.05
CA GLN A 119 -9.36 -3.60 -4.36
C GLN A 119 -8.82 -4.65 -5.33
N SER A 120 -9.45 -4.82 -6.49
CA SER A 120 -8.97 -5.75 -7.51
C SER A 120 -7.61 -5.32 -8.06
N LYS A 121 -7.42 -4.01 -8.33
CA LYS A 121 -6.15 -3.44 -8.79
C LYS A 121 -5.04 -3.64 -7.76
N ALA A 122 -5.29 -3.30 -6.50
CA ALA A 122 -4.33 -3.45 -5.41
C ALA A 122 -3.97 -4.91 -5.13
N ALA A 123 -4.93 -5.83 -5.23
CA ALA A 123 -4.68 -7.26 -5.05
C ALA A 123 -3.73 -7.84 -6.12
N VAL A 124 -3.81 -7.34 -7.36
CA VAL A 124 -2.94 -7.80 -8.46
C VAL A 124 -1.61 -7.07 -8.48
N ALA A 125 -1.62 -5.74 -8.27
CA ALA A 125 -0.42 -4.93 -8.21
C ALA A 125 0.49 -5.29 -7.03
N GLY A 126 -0.12 -5.69 -5.91
CA GLY A 126 0.56 -5.88 -4.63
C GLY A 126 0.55 -4.61 -3.79
N GLN A 127 0.36 -4.79 -2.49
CA GLN A 127 0.43 -3.73 -1.49
C GLN A 127 1.82 -3.59 -0.88
N THR A 128 2.71 -4.54 -1.14
CA THR A 128 4.03 -4.62 -0.54
C THR A 128 5.04 -5.04 -1.58
N MET A 129 6.21 -4.43 -1.55
CA MET A 129 7.35 -4.77 -2.39
C MET A 129 8.63 -4.72 -1.58
N ASP A 130 9.48 -5.71 -1.77
CA ASP A 130 10.80 -5.81 -1.15
C ASP A 130 11.91 -5.38 -2.13
N PHE A 131 12.92 -4.74 -1.57
CA PHE A 131 14.06 -4.21 -2.30
C PHE A 131 15.36 -4.56 -1.59
N ILE A 132 16.39 -4.87 -2.36
CA ILE A 132 17.71 -5.23 -1.83
C ILE A 132 18.40 -3.97 -1.29
N VAL A 133 18.98 -4.09 -0.10
CA VAL A 133 19.92 -3.11 0.46
C VAL A 133 21.31 -3.72 0.43
N ALA A 134 22.27 -3.02 -0.18
CA ALA A 134 23.68 -3.42 -0.20
C ALA A 134 24.59 -2.19 -0.14
N ASP A 135 25.72 -2.31 0.56
CA ASP A 135 26.68 -1.23 0.80
C ASP A 135 26.05 0.03 1.45
N GLY A 136 24.95 -0.16 2.18
CA GLY A 136 24.19 0.94 2.79
C GLY A 136 23.24 1.66 1.84
N GLU A 137 23.01 1.12 0.64
CA GLU A 137 22.19 1.73 -0.40
C GLU A 137 21.05 0.80 -0.82
N LEU A 138 19.90 1.40 -1.12
CA LEU A 138 18.80 0.74 -1.80
C LEU A 138 19.19 0.48 -3.26
N LYS A 139 19.27 -0.80 -3.66
CA LYS A 139 19.65 -1.18 -5.01
C LYS A 139 18.43 -1.20 -5.93
N LEU A 140 18.45 -0.28 -6.89
CA LEU A 140 17.47 -0.16 -7.96
C LEU A 140 18.24 -0.08 -9.29
N GLY A 141 17.64 -0.57 -10.38
CA GLY A 141 18.18 -0.33 -11.72
C GLY A 141 18.11 1.16 -12.10
N ASP A 142 18.92 1.56 -13.09
CA ASP A 142 19.12 2.96 -13.45
C ASP A 142 17.85 3.74 -13.78
N SER A 143 16.80 3.04 -14.22
CA SER A 143 15.51 3.65 -14.55
C SER A 143 14.41 3.35 -13.53
N GLN A 144 14.65 2.50 -12.53
CA GLN A 144 13.64 2.06 -11.57
C GLN A 144 13.37 3.13 -10.50
N GLY A 145 12.09 3.45 -10.33
CA GLY A 145 11.56 4.23 -9.22
C GLY A 145 10.52 3.44 -8.43
N ILE A 146 10.28 3.83 -7.18
CA ILE A 146 9.29 3.24 -6.29
C ILE A 146 8.13 4.22 -6.18
N PHE A 147 6.92 3.72 -6.38
CA PHE A 147 5.72 4.54 -6.45
C PHE A 147 4.61 4.02 -5.55
N PHE A 148 3.89 4.94 -4.93
CA PHE A 148 2.61 4.70 -4.29
C PHE A 148 1.50 4.86 -5.35
N ALA A 149 0.75 3.80 -5.61
CA ALA A 149 -0.34 3.79 -6.58
C ALA A 149 -1.68 3.96 -5.87
N GLU A 150 -2.34 5.10 -6.06
CA GLU A 150 -3.67 5.39 -5.50
C GLU A 150 -4.76 5.13 -6.54
N TYR A 151 -5.62 4.14 -6.29
CA TYR A 151 -6.64 3.71 -7.26
C TYR A 151 -8.03 4.27 -7.00
N CYS A 152 -8.39 4.54 -5.74
CA CYS A 152 -9.78 4.82 -5.37
C CYS A 152 -10.06 6.29 -5.09
N GLY A 153 -9.17 7.00 -4.39
CA GLY A 153 -9.50 8.33 -3.87
C GLY A 153 -8.32 9.17 -3.41
N GLY A 154 -8.44 10.50 -3.55
CA GLY A 154 -7.43 11.44 -3.06
C GLY A 154 -7.60 11.74 -1.59
N GLN A 155 -6.89 11.02 -0.74
CA GLN A 155 -6.93 11.18 0.71
C GLN A 155 -5.51 11.19 1.29
N GLN A 156 -5.43 11.55 2.57
CA GLN A 156 -4.20 11.38 3.31
C GLN A 156 -4.00 9.88 3.59
N ARG A 157 -3.04 9.27 2.88
CA ARG A 157 -2.64 7.88 3.05
C ARG A 157 -1.37 7.80 3.88
N ARG A 158 -0.98 6.56 4.20
CA ARG A 158 0.32 6.25 4.75
C ARG A 158 0.97 5.13 3.95
N TYR A 159 2.29 5.14 3.89
CA TYR A 159 3.08 3.98 3.54
C TYR A 159 4.10 3.71 4.64
N THR A 160 4.52 2.46 4.75
CA THR A 160 5.45 1.99 5.76
C THR A 160 6.68 1.42 5.08
N VAL A 161 7.83 1.56 5.75
CA VAL A 161 9.10 1.00 5.31
C VAL A 161 9.71 0.28 6.48
N MET A 162 9.99 -1.01 6.30
CA MET A 162 10.75 -1.82 7.25
C MET A 162 12.09 -2.16 6.61
N VAL A 163 13.18 -1.71 7.21
CA VAL A 163 14.55 -2.05 6.77
C VAL A 163 15.13 -3.03 7.78
N PHE A 164 15.62 -4.18 7.35
CA PHE A 164 16.27 -5.15 8.23
C PHE A 164 17.52 -5.73 7.57
N GLY A 165 18.54 -6.01 8.39
CA GLY A 165 19.83 -6.47 7.92
C GLY A 165 20.95 -6.17 8.91
N VAL A 166 22.19 -6.31 8.41
CA VAL A 166 23.44 -6.00 9.14
C VAL A 166 24.14 -4.80 8.56
#